data_AF-A0A081PW59-F1
#
_entry.id   AF-A0A081PW59-F1
#
_cell.length_a   1.000
_cell.length_b   1.000
_cell.length_c   1.000
_cell.angle_alpha   90.00
_cell.angle_beta   90.00
_cell.angle_gamma   90.00
#
_symmetry.space_group_name_H-M   'P 1'
#
loop_
_entity.id
_entity.type
_entity.pdbx_description
1 polymer ?
#
loop_
_entity_poly.entity_id
_entity_poly.type
_entity_poly.pdbx_seq_one_letter_code
_entity_poly.pdbx_strand_id
1 'polypeptide(L)'
;MLENGDLIFVTDESDMGQAIQTSTGNYNHVAICLDGMIYHASGKFGVVCQEPADFFEFNHLYDLYVYPEMDIQSVKERACRHLGAPYNASFYPDGAGFYCSQYMAEILPIFETIPMKFGDGEQEISDFWREYYRELGLPVPLNKPGTNPSQLAASPLLECKERNLHDSDF
;
A
#
# COMPACT_ATOMS: atom_id res chain seq x y z
N MET A 1 -9.71 5.12 17.22
CA MET A 1 -10.17 3.70 17.28
C MET A 1 -10.40 3.17 15.87
N LEU A 2 -9.92 1.96 15.59
CA LEU A 2 -10.05 1.33 14.28
C LEU A 2 -11.51 0.91 13.99
N GLU A 3 -12.01 1.29 12.83
CA GLU A 3 -13.38 1.04 12.40
C GLU A 3 -13.44 0.40 11.00
N ASN A 4 -14.61 -0.14 10.68
CA ASN A 4 -14.87 -0.78 9.39
C ASN A 4 -14.77 0.25 8.26
N GLY A 5 -13.95 -0.03 7.24
CA GLY A 5 -13.69 0.86 6.12
C GLY A 5 -12.50 1.80 6.31
N ASP A 6 -11.84 1.79 7.48
CA ASP A 6 -10.62 2.57 7.67
C ASP A 6 -9.51 2.05 6.75
N LEU A 7 -8.97 2.94 5.91
CA LEU A 7 -7.70 2.75 5.22
C LEU A 7 -6.57 3.07 6.19
N ILE A 8 -5.60 2.18 6.27
CA ILE A 8 -4.47 2.24 7.18
C ILE A 8 -3.21 2.45 6.34
N PHE A 9 -2.60 3.63 6.46
CA PHE A 9 -1.35 3.95 5.80
C PHE A 9 -0.19 3.77 6.77
N VAL A 10 0.87 3.12 6.31
CA VAL A 10 1.98 2.70 7.17
C VAL A 10 3.28 3.37 6.75
N THR A 11 4.05 3.78 7.76
CA THR A 11 5.44 4.22 7.65
C THR A 11 6.32 3.33 8.52
N ASP A 12 7.38 2.79 7.95
CA ASP A 12 8.42 1.99 8.63
C ASP A 12 9.83 2.41 8.18
N GLU A 13 10.84 1.92 8.89
CA GLU A 13 12.25 2.24 8.67
C GLU A 13 13.03 1.12 7.96
N SER A 14 12.36 0.16 7.33
CA SER A 14 13.03 -0.87 6.52
C SER A 14 13.66 -0.26 5.26
N ASP A 15 14.69 -0.89 4.70
CA ASP A 15 15.35 -0.41 3.48
C ASP A 15 14.35 -0.25 2.31
N MET A 16 13.45 -1.22 2.14
CA MET A 16 12.38 -1.15 1.14
C MET A 16 11.38 -0.04 1.47
N GLY A 17 10.99 0.07 2.73
CA GLY A 17 10.07 1.10 3.20
C GLY A 17 10.61 2.49 2.92
N GLN A 18 11.87 2.75 3.26
CA GLN A 18 12.55 4.02 3.01
C GLN A 18 12.68 4.29 1.51
N ALA A 19 13.05 3.29 0.70
CA ALA A 19 13.15 3.47 -0.76
C ALA A 19 11.81 3.86 -1.40
N ILE A 20 10.70 3.24 -0.99
CA ILE A 20 9.35 3.60 -1.45
C ILE A 20 9.01 5.02 -1.01
N GLN A 21 9.25 5.35 0.26
CA GLN A 21 8.98 6.69 0.80
C GLN A 21 9.75 7.77 0.05
N THR A 22 11.07 7.63 -0.05
CA THR A 22 11.93 8.56 -0.79
C THR A 22 11.47 8.76 -2.24
N SER A 23 10.98 7.72 -2.91
CA SER A 23 10.49 7.82 -4.28
C SER A 23 9.07 8.38 -4.44
N THR A 24 8.21 8.26 -3.41
CA THR A 24 6.76 8.45 -3.60
C THR A 24 6.04 9.29 -2.54
N GLY A 25 6.59 9.43 -1.33
CA GLY A 25 6.02 10.23 -0.26
C GLY A 25 6.26 9.65 1.14
N ASN A 26 5.28 9.78 2.04
CA ASN A 26 5.47 9.46 3.46
C ASN A 26 5.17 7.99 3.82
N TYR A 27 4.38 7.30 3.00
CA TYR A 27 3.89 5.96 3.30
C TYR A 27 4.49 4.92 2.35
N ASN A 28 4.86 3.77 2.90
CA ASN A 28 5.39 2.64 2.14
C ASN A 28 4.37 1.50 1.94
N HIS A 29 3.33 1.45 2.76
CA HIS A 29 2.34 0.38 2.73
C HIS A 29 0.93 0.89 3.03
N VAL A 30 -0.07 0.15 2.58
CA VAL A 30 -1.48 0.46 2.80
C VAL A 30 -2.31 -0.81 2.99
N ALA A 31 -3.29 -0.73 3.88
CA ALA A 31 -4.26 -1.78 4.18
C ALA A 31 -5.66 -1.20 4.37
N ILE A 32 -6.66 -2.06 4.52
CA ILE A 32 -8.03 -1.66 4.90
C ILE A 32 -8.56 -2.56 6.03
N CYS A 33 -9.22 -1.97 7.03
CA CYS A 33 -9.96 -2.71 8.05
C CYS A 33 -11.36 -3.03 7.53
N LEU A 34 -11.71 -4.32 7.48
CA LEU A 34 -13.04 -4.79 7.09
C LEU A 34 -13.55 -5.83 8.09
N ASP A 35 -14.67 -5.54 8.75
CA ASP A 35 -15.27 -6.36 9.80
C ASP A 35 -14.27 -6.76 10.91
N GLY A 36 -13.41 -5.81 11.32
CA GLY A 36 -12.41 -6.01 12.37
C GLY A 36 -11.15 -6.75 11.92
N MET A 37 -11.03 -7.10 10.64
CA MET A 37 -9.87 -7.79 10.07
C MET A 37 -9.12 -6.89 9.10
N ILE A 38 -7.80 -7.06 8.97
CA ILE A 38 -6.96 -6.24 8.11
C ILE A 38 -6.71 -6.95 6.78
N TYR A 39 -7.10 -6.32 5.67
CA TYR A 39 -6.87 -6.81 4.31
C TYR A 39 -5.77 -6.00 3.64
N HIS A 40 -4.75 -6.67 3.11
CA HIS A 40 -3.64 -6.04 2.39
C HIS A 40 -2.89 -7.04 1.51
N ALA A 41 -2.00 -6.52 0.66
CA ALA A 41 -1.03 -7.34 -0.06
C ALA A 41 0.37 -7.12 0.54
N SER A 42 1.01 -8.19 1.03
CA SER A 42 2.34 -8.13 1.64
C SER A 42 3.35 -9.00 0.91
N GLY A 43 4.64 -8.61 0.94
CA GLY A 43 5.71 -9.40 0.33
C GLY A 43 5.83 -10.81 0.91
N LYS A 44 5.39 -11.03 2.15
CA LYS A 44 5.48 -12.31 2.85
C LYS A 44 4.31 -13.24 2.54
N PHE A 45 3.09 -12.71 2.43
CA PHE A 45 1.87 -13.52 2.38
C PHE A 45 1.06 -13.37 1.08
N GLY A 46 1.44 -12.44 0.20
CA GLY A 46 0.57 -12.03 -0.90
C GLY A 46 -0.64 -11.27 -0.38
N VAL A 47 -1.78 -11.39 -1.07
CA VAL A 47 -3.05 -10.82 -0.62
C VAL A 47 -3.60 -11.66 0.53
N VAL A 48 -3.72 -11.05 1.70
CA VAL A 48 -4.03 -11.72 2.96
C VAL A 48 -5.05 -10.93 3.78
N CYS A 49 -5.72 -11.63 4.69
CA CYS A 49 -6.59 -11.12 5.73
C CYS A 49 -6.03 -11.59 7.08
N GLN A 50 -5.72 -10.66 7.98
CA GLN A 50 -5.07 -10.94 9.26
C GLN A 50 -5.80 -10.27 10.42
N GLU A 51 -5.62 -10.81 11.64
CA GLU A 51 -6.07 -10.11 12.85
C GLU A 51 -5.22 -8.84 13.07
N PRO A 52 -5.77 -7.78 13.67
CA PRO A 52 -5.01 -6.57 14.01
C PRO A 52 -3.69 -6.84 14.74
N ALA A 53 -3.69 -7.80 15.67
CA ALA A 53 -2.50 -8.18 16.44
C ALA A 53 -1.36 -8.79 15.60
N ASP A 54 -1.66 -9.31 14.40
CA ASP A 54 -0.67 -9.84 13.46
C ASP A 54 -0.20 -8.79 12.43
N PHE A 55 -0.87 -7.64 12.36
CA PHE A 55 -0.60 -6.58 11.39
C PHE A 55 0.16 -5.40 12.01
N PHE A 56 -0.23 -4.97 13.21
CA PHE A 56 0.40 -3.81 13.85
C PHE A 56 1.73 -4.19 14.52
N GLU A 57 2.82 -3.58 14.05
CA GLU A 57 4.18 -3.72 14.56
C GLU A 57 4.65 -2.47 15.33
N PHE A 58 5.50 -2.68 16.35
CA PHE A 58 5.93 -1.64 17.30
C PHE A 58 6.81 -0.53 16.71
N ASN A 59 7.50 -0.80 15.60
CA ASN A 59 8.43 0.14 14.95
C ASN A 59 7.80 0.92 13.79
N HIS A 60 6.48 0.81 13.62
CA HIS A 60 5.77 1.45 12.53
C HIS A 60 4.92 2.61 13.05
N LEU A 61 4.61 3.55 12.15
CA LEU A 61 3.63 4.61 12.36
C LEU A 61 2.43 4.38 11.43
N TYR A 62 1.24 4.70 11.94
CA TYR A 62 -0.01 4.50 11.22
C TYR A 62 -0.82 5.80 11.15
N ASP A 63 -1.37 6.06 9.96
CA ASP A 63 -2.38 7.07 9.74
C ASP A 63 -3.67 6.43 9.22
N LEU A 64 -4.81 6.83 9.77
CA LEU A 64 -6.13 6.33 9.38
C LEU A 64 -6.83 7.36 8.50
N TYR A 65 -7.41 6.85 7.42
CA TYR A 65 -8.23 7.63 6.49
C TYR A 65 -9.52 6.88 6.19
N VAL A 66 -10.57 7.62 5.87
CA VAL A 66 -11.87 7.06 5.50
C VAL A 66 -12.36 7.64 4.19
N TYR A 67 -13.05 6.83 3.39
CA TYR A 67 -13.86 7.32 2.27
C TYR A 67 -15.34 7.31 2.68
N PRO A 68 -15.98 8.48 2.91
CA PRO A 68 -17.35 8.53 3.46
C PRO A 68 -18.41 7.83 2.60
N GLU A 69 -18.21 7.76 1.28
CA GLU A 69 -19.15 7.12 0.34
C GLU A 69 -18.80 5.66 0.05
N MET A 70 -17.93 5.04 0.85
CA MET A 70 -17.52 3.65 0.67
C MET A 70 -18.70 2.69 0.82
N ASP A 71 -18.98 1.91 -0.22
CA ASP A 71 -19.78 0.70 -0.11
C ASP A 71 -18.91 -0.44 0.46
N ILE A 72 -18.90 -0.52 1.79
CA ILE A 72 -18.11 -1.51 2.55
C ILE A 72 -18.39 -2.94 2.10
N GLN A 73 -19.66 -3.27 1.80
CA GLN A 73 -20.03 -4.63 1.40
C GLN A 73 -19.42 -4.98 0.03
N SER A 74 -19.53 -4.07 -0.94
CA SER A 74 -18.92 -4.26 -2.25
C SER A 74 -17.39 -4.33 -2.18
N VAL A 75 -16.75 -3.49 -1.36
CA VAL A 75 -15.29 -3.49 -1.16
C VAL A 75 -14.84 -4.80 -0.53
N LYS A 76 -15.55 -5.28 0.52
CA LYS A 76 -15.26 -6.57 1.15
C LYS A 76 -15.40 -7.74 0.20
N GLU A 77 -16.44 -7.76 -0.62
CA GLU A 77 -16.60 -8.82 -1.62
C GLU A 77 -15.44 -8.85 -2.62
N ARG A 78 -14.97 -7.68 -3.08
CA ARG A 78 -13.78 -7.60 -3.94
C ARG A 78 -12.53 -8.06 -3.19
N ALA A 79 -12.32 -7.60 -1.95
CA ALA A 79 -11.20 -7.99 -1.11
C ALA A 79 -11.10 -9.52 -0.96
N CYS A 80 -12.21 -10.18 -0.62
CA CYS A 80 -12.25 -11.63 -0.46
C CYS A 80 -11.95 -12.40 -1.76
N ARG A 81 -12.30 -11.86 -2.94
CA ARG A 81 -12.05 -12.53 -4.24
C ARG A 81 -10.56 -12.65 -4.58
N HIS A 82 -9.73 -11.78 -4.03
CA HIS A 82 -8.29 -11.76 -4.32
C HIS A 82 -7.43 -12.43 -3.25
N LEU A 83 -8.01 -12.91 -2.14
CA LEU A 83 -7.26 -13.60 -1.10
C LEU A 83 -6.45 -14.77 -1.66
N GLY A 84 -5.17 -14.85 -1.27
CA GLY A 84 -4.22 -15.84 -1.75
C GLY A 84 -3.53 -15.50 -3.08
N ALA A 85 -3.88 -14.37 -3.72
CA ALA A 85 -3.11 -13.89 -4.87
C ALA A 85 -1.66 -13.57 -4.45
N PRO A 86 -0.66 -13.83 -5.30
CA PRO A 86 0.74 -13.61 -4.96
C PRO A 86 1.05 -12.11 -4.79
N TYR A 87 2.18 -11.80 -4.17
CA TYR A 87 2.70 -10.44 -4.12
C TYR A 87 3.41 -10.09 -5.42
N ASN A 88 3.06 -8.95 -6.01
CA ASN A 88 3.72 -8.43 -7.20
C ASN A 88 4.98 -7.64 -6.80
N ALA A 89 6.09 -8.35 -6.57
CA ALA A 89 7.38 -7.74 -6.24
C ALA A 89 7.97 -6.88 -7.39
N SER A 90 7.54 -7.13 -8.64
CA SER A 90 8.06 -6.35 -9.77
C SER A 90 7.47 -4.94 -9.87
N PHE A 91 6.34 -4.68 -9.19
CA PHE A 91 5.54 -3.47 -9.32
C PHE A 91 5.05 -3.16 -10.76
N TYR A 92 5.28 -4.05 -11.73
CA TYR A 92 4.77 -3.88 -13.08
C TYR A 92 3.24 -3.93 -13.09
N PRO A 93 2.56 -3.08 -13.87
CA PRO A 93 1.10 -3.06 -13.92
C PRO A 93 0.49 -4.39 -14.38
N ASP A 94 1.21 -5.13 -15.23
CA ASP A 94 0.86 -6.45 -15.75
C ASP A 94 1.59 -7.60 -15.02
N GLY A 95 2.25 -7.32 -13.90
CA GLY A 95 2.86 -8.32 -13.05
C GLY A 95 1.84 -9.25 -12.41
N ALA A 96 2.25 -10.49 -12.13
CA ALA A 96 1.37 -11.45 -11.46
C ALA A 96 1.13 -11.05 -10.00
N GLY A 97 -0.13 -11.02 -9.59
CA GLY A 97 -0.52 -10.67 -8.22
C GLY A 97 -0.65 -9.17 -8.00
N PHE A 98 -0.53 -8.75 -6.74
CA PHE A 98 -0.70 -7.35 -6.34
C PHE A 98 0.39 -6.87 -5.39
N TYR A 99 0.76 -5.60 -5.51
CA TYR A 99 1.34 -4.87 -4.38
C TYR A 99 0.23 -4.10 -3.65
N CYS A 100 0.51 -3.63 -2.42
CA CYS A 100 -0.50 -3.04 -1.53
C CYS A 100 -1.33 -1.92 -2.18
N SER A 101 -0.62 -1.01 -2.85
CA SER A 101 -1.07 -0.04 -3.84
C SER A 101 -2.23 -0.45 -4.72
N GLN A 102 -1.84 -1.40 -5.57
CA GLN A 102 -2.63 -1.93 -6.66
C GLN A 102 -3.82 -2.70 -6.13
N TYR A 103 -3.63 -3.45 -5.04
CA TYR A 103 -4.71 -4.17 -4.39
C TYR A 103 -5.79 -3.22 -3.85
N MET A 104 -5.40 -2.12 -3.18
CA MET A 104 -6.37 -1.12 -2.71
C MET A 104 -7.13 -0.47 -3.87
N ALA A 105 -6.43 -0.12 -4.96
CA ALA A 105 -7.06 0.46 -6.14
C ALA A 105 -8.01 -0.52 -6.85
N GLU A 106 -7.74 -1.82 -6.81
CA GLU A 106 -8.61 -2.85 -7.37
C GLU A 106 -9.91 -3.02 -6.57
N ILE A 107 -9.83 -3.05 -5.23
CA ILE A 107 -11.00 -3.30 -4.38
C ILE A 107 -11.83 -2.03 -4.12
N LEU A 108 -11.19 -0.86 -4.17
CA LEU A 108 -11.78 0.46 -4.02
C LEU A 108 -11.44 1.32 -5.25
N PRO A 109 -12.20 1.20 -6.36
CA PRO A 109 -11.86 1.78 -7.67
C PRO A 109 -12.18 3.28 -7.76
N ILE A 110 -11.69 4.05 -6.79
CA ILE A 110 -11.74 5.52 -6.76
C ILE A 110 -10.40 6.16 -7.10
N PHE A 111 -9.36 5.34 -7.25
CA PHE A 111 -7.98 5.78 -7.45
C PHE A 111 -7.55 5.56 -8.90
N GLU A 112 -6.96 6.60 -9.49
CA GLU A 112 -6.36 6.51 -10.82
C GLU A 112 -4.89 6.08 -10.73
N THR A 113 -4.38 5.50 -11.81
CA THR A 113 -2.95 5.22 -11.96
C THR A 113 -2.19 6.48 -12.34
N ILE A 114 -0.99 6.64 -11.78
CA ILE A 114 -0.04 7.69 -12.13
C ILE A 114 1.27 7.09 -12.69
N PRO A 115 2.12 7.88 -13.38
CA PRO A 115 3.46 7.42 -13.75
C PRO A 115 4.28 7.08 -12.51
N MET A 116 4.81 5.85 -12.45
CA MET A 116 5.62 5.38 -11.33
C MET A 116 6.98 6.10 -11.27
N LYS A 117 7.40 6.40 -10.04
CA LYS A 117 8.66 7.06 -9.70
C LYS A 117 9.54 6.12 -8.88
N PHE A 118 10.84 6.19 -9.14
CA PHE A 118 11.88 5.39 -8.48
C PHE A 118 13.09 6.24 -8.11
N GLY A 119 12.92 7.56 -8.10
CA GLY A 119 13.99 8.52 -7.80
C GLY A 119 14.11 8.82 -6.31
N ASP A 120 15.02 9.72 -5.99
CA ASP A 120 15.28 10.21 -4.62
C ASP A 120 15.34 11.74 -4.53
N GLY A 121 14.96 12.42 -5.61
CA GLY A 121 15.05 13.87 -5.74
C GLY A 121 16.38 14.35 -6.34
N GLU A 122 17.42 13.50 -6.36
CA GLU A 122 18.70 13.79 -7.02
C GLU A 122 18.80 13.05 -8.37
N GLN A 123 18.46 11.77 -8.38
CA GLN A 123 18.44 10.91 -9.56
C GLN A 123 17.03 10.39 -9.88
N GLU A 124 16.74 10.18 -11.16
CA GLU A 124 15.44 9.68 -11.65
C GLU A 124 15.17 8.23 -11.21
N ILE A 125 16.24 7.46 -11.00
CA ILE A 125 16.23 6.10 -10.46
C ILE A 125 17.35 6.02 -9.42
N SER A 126 17.01 5.85 -8.15
CA SER A 126 17.94 5.72 -7.00
C SER A 126 18.81 4.46 -7.10
N ASP A 127 19.93 4.45 -6.39
CA ASP A 127 20.84 3.29 -6.39
C ASP A 127 20.18 2.04 -5.81
N PHE A 128 19.31 2.21 -4.81
CA PHE A 128 18.47 1.13 -4.28
C PHE A 128 17.65 0.48 -5.39
N TRP A 129 16.91 1.26 -6.18
CA TRP A 129 16.05 0.71 -7.22
C TRP A 129 16.85 0.12 -8.39
N ARG A 130 18.00 0.70 -8.73
CA ARG A 130 18.92 0.09 -9.72
C ARG A 130 19.34 -1.31 -9.27
N GLU A 131 19.68 -1.44 -7.99
CA GLU A 131 20.08 -2.73 -7.42
C GLU A 131 18.93 -3.73 -7.39
N TYR A 132 17.80 -3.31 -6.84
CA TYR A 132 16.60 -4.13 -6.73
C TYR A 132 16.19 -4.74 -8.07
N TYR A 133 16.13 -3.92 -9.12
CA TYR A 133 15.74 -4.39 -10.45
C TYR A 133 16.85 -5.17 -11.17
N ARG A 134 18.13 -4.92 -10.84
CA ARG A 134 19.26 -5.73 -11.30
C ARG A 134 19.18 -7.16 -10.76
N GLU A 135 18.83 -7.33 -9.48
CA GLU A 135 18.63 -8.64 -8.86
C GLU A 135 17.40 -9.36 -9.44
N LEU A 136 16.33 -8.62 -9.72
CA LEU A 136 15.15 -9.17 -10.41
C LEU A 136 15.39 -9.54 -11.88
N GLY A 137 16.48 -9.06 -12.49
CA GLY A 137 16.76 -9.24 -13.92
C GLY A 137 15.75 -8.50 -14.83
N LEU A 138 15.14 -7.43 -14.32
CA LEU A 138 14.12 -6.65 -15.01
C LEU A 138 14.54 -5.18 -15.13
N PRO A 139 14.07 -4.43 -16.13
CA PRO A 139 14.24 -2.98 -16.14
C PRO A 139 13.30 -2.32 -15.13
N VAL A 140 13.74 -1.20 -14.54
CA VAL A 140 12.90 -0.38 -13.67
C VAL A 140 11.66 0.11 -14.45
N PRO A 141 10.43 -0.08 -13.96
CA PRO A 141 9.20 0.30 -14.63
C PRO A 141 8.91 1.81 -14.51
N LEU A 142 9.96 2.63 -14.65
CA LEU A 142 9.87 4.07 -14.60
C LEU A 142 8.85 4.58 -15.62
N ASN A 143 8.00 5.52 -15.19
CA ASN A 143 6.92 6.14 -15.99
C ASN A 143 5.81 5.19 -16.47
N LYS A 144 5.84 3.89 -16.14
CA LYS A 144 4.69 3.01 -16.35
C LYS A 144 3.55 3.40 -15.41
N PRO A 145 2.27 3.14 -15.79
CA PRO A 145 1.14 3.39 -14.91
C PRO A 145 1.22 2.48 -13.67
N GLY A 146 0.97 3.05 -12.50
CA GLY A 146 0.87 2.33 -11.24
C GLY A 146 0.27 3.20 -10.14
N THR A 147 0.23 2.68 -8.91
CA THR A 147 -0.22 3.41 -7.73
C THR A 147 0.86 3.36 -6.66
N ASN A 148 0.78 4.23 -5.66
CA ASN A 148 1.61 4.14 -4.45
C ASN A 148 0.81 4.64 -3.23
N PRO A 149 1.19 4.23 -2.01
CA PRO A 149 0.38 4.52 -0.82
C PRO A 149 0.22 6.02 -0.58
N SER A 150 1.28 6.79 -0.84
CA SER A 150 1.27 8.24 -0.66
C SER A 150 0.36 8.97 -1.64
N GLN A 151 0.26 8.49 -2.88
CA GLN A 151 -0.71 8.98 -3.86
C GLN A 151 -2.14 8.63 -3.47
N LEU A 152 -2.40 7.42 -2.95
CA LEU A 152 -3.74 7.06 -2.48
C LEU A 152 -4.16 7.97 -1.30
N ALA A 153 -3.29 8.16 -0.32
CA ALA A 153 -3.54 9.01 0.86
C ALA A 153 -3.76 10.50 0.51
N ALA A 154 -3.25 10.95 -0.65
CA ALA A 154 -3.43 12.31 -1.15
C ALA A 154 -4.74 12.50 -1.95
N SER A 155 -5.56 11.46 -2.10
CA SER A 155 -6.84 11.56 -2.80
C SER A 155 -7.77 12.54 -2.08
N PRO A 156 -8.40 13.50 -2.80
CA PRO A 156 -9.34 14.45 -2.20
C PRO A 156 -10.65 13.79 -1.75
N LEU A 157 -10.87 12.53 -2.10
CA LEU A 157 -12.02 11.74 -1.67
C LEU A 157 -11.81 11.13 -0.27
N LEU A 158 -10.57 11.07 0.22
CA LEU A 158 -10.27 10.53 1.54
C LEU A 158 -10.27 11.65 2.58
N GLU A 159 -10.89 11.36 3.72
CA GLU A 159 -10.85 12.20 4.91
C GLU A 159 -9.83 11.61 5.89
N CYS A 160 -8.93 12.46 6.38
CA CYS A 160 -7.98 12.07 7.43
C CYS A 160 -8.73 11.90 8.75
N LYS A 161 -8.65 10.70 9.33
CA LYS A 161 -9.31 10.35 10.59
C LYS A 161 -8.39 10.55 11.79
N GLU A 162 -7.24 9.89 11.80
CA GLU A 162 -6.25 9.93 12.89
C GLU A 162 -4.83 9.81 12.30
N ARG A 163 -3.81 10.36 12.97
CA ARG A 163 -2.42 10.33 12.51
C ARG A 163 -1.42 10.06 13.62
N ASN A 164 -0.23 9.57 13.24
CA ASN A 164 0.90 9.26 14.11
C ASN A 164 0.52 8.26 15.21
N LEU A 165 -0.26 7.25 14.84
CA LEU A 165 -0.63 6.15 15.73
C LEU A 165 0.51 5.13 15.80
N HIS A 166 0.60 4.45 16.93
CA HIS A 166 1.49 3.34 17.20
C HIS A 166 0.69 2.04 17.38
N ASP A 167 1.38 0.91 17.45
CA ASP A 167 0.76 -0.39 17.74
C ASP A 167 -0.08 -0.38 19.03
N SER A 168 0.35 0.36 20.06
CA SER A 168 -0.38 0.50 21.33
C SER A 168 -1.75 1.17 21.23
N ASP A 169 -2.08 1.77 20.09
CA ASP A 169 -3.36 2.46 19.85
C ASP A 169 -4.45 1.51 19.30
N PHE A 170 -4.13 0.23 19.06
CA PHE A 170 -5.01 -0.77 18.42
C PHE A 170 -5.31 -1.99 19.31
#